data_AF-A0A951J0D7-F1
#
_entry.id   AF-A0A951J0D7-F1
#
_cell.length_a   1.000
_cell.length_b   1.000
_cell.length_c   1.000
_cell.angle_alpha   90.00
_cell.angle_beta   90.00
_cell.angle_gamma   90.00
#
_symmetry.space_group_name_H-M   'P 1'
#
loop_
_entity.id
_entity.type
_entity.pdbx_description
1 polymer ?
#
loop_
_entity_poly.entity_id
_entity_poly.type
_entity_poly.pdbx_seq_one_letter_code
_entity_poly.pdbx_strand_id
1 'polypeptide(L)'
;MKKLVYFLSVMFLMAAFVPASTAKTPKKEKPELTEEQKTRLVEIENRVEEIKASDFSDMSKEERKEMRDELRELKKETKEIGGGVYLSVGAIIIILLILILIT
;
A
#
# COMPACT_ATOMS: atom_id res chain seq x y z
N MET A 1 47.69 7.18 11.76
CA MET A 1 46.69 7.36 10.68
C MET A 1 45.84 6.11 10.46
N LYS A 2 46.38 4.96 10.03
CA LYS A 2 45.56 3.75 9.73
C LYS A 2 44.77 3.20 10.92
N LYS A 3 45.36 3.21 12.13
CA LYS A 3 44.67 2.78 13.37
C LYS A 3 43.48 3.66 13.75
N LEU A 4 43.55 4.96 13.44
CA LEU A 4 42.47 5.91 13.69
C LEU A 4 41.32 5.68 12.69
N VAL A 5 41.64 5.37 11.44
CA VAL A 5 40.66 5.00 10.41
C VAL A 5 39.94 3.70 10.77
N TYR A 6 40.65 2.67 11.25
CA TYR A 6 40.02 1.43 11.71
C TYR A 6 39.16 1.63 12.96
N PHE A 7 39.58 2.50 13.88
CA PHE A 7 38.78 2.83 15.06
C PHE A 7 37.47 3.55 14.68
N LEU A 8 37.55 4.52 13.75
CA LEU A 8 36.39 5.23 13.22
C LEU A 8 35.44 4.30 12.45
N SER A 9 35.95 3.35 11.65
CA SER A 9 35.10 2.40 10.93
C SER A 9 34.35 1.45 11.87
N VAL A 10 34.98 1.01 12.96
CA VAL A 10 34.34 0.15 13.96
C VAL A 10 33.27 0.92 14.75
N MET A 11 33.52 2.18 15.11
CA MET A 11 32.50 3.03 15.74
C MET A 11 31.30 3.28 14.84
N PHE A 12 31.51 3.46 13.53
CA PHE A 12 30.42 3.65 12.58
C PHE A 12 29.54 2.38 12.43
N LEU A 13 30.16 1.20 12.49
CA LEU A 13 29.44 -0.09 12.47
C LEU A 13 28.59 -0.32 13.74
N MET A 14 29.03 0.15 14.91
CA MET A 14 28.25 0.03 16.14
C MET A 14 27.06 1.02 16.20
N ALA A 15 27.16 2.17 15.55
CA ALA A 15 26.06 3.14 15.47
C ALA A 15 24.87 2.64 14.61
N ALA A 16 25.09 1.66 13.73
CA ALA A 16 24.04 1.06 12.90
C ALA A 16 23.10 0.11 13.67
N PHE A 17 23.45 -0.28 14.90
CA PHE A 17 22.68 -1.21 15.74
C PHE A 17 21.97 -0.53 16.92
N VAL A 18 21.75 0.79 16.88
CA VAL A 18 20.89 1.43 17.88
C VAL A 18 19.45 1.00 17.60
N PRO A 19 18.77 0.29 18.52
CA PRO A 19 17.35 -0.01 18.35
C PRO A 19 16.62 1.34 18.31
N ALA A 20 15.97 1.64 17.18
CA ALA A 20 15.09 2.77 17.07
C ALA A 20 13.99 2.60 18.13
N SER A 21 14.10 3.34 19.24
CA SER A 21 13.04 3.41 20.22
C SER A 21 11.79 3.84 19.47
N THR A 22 10.77 3.00 19.50
CA THR A 22 9.51 3.21 18.81
C THR A 22 8.91 4.51 19.32
N ALA A 23 9.14 5.60 18.58
CA ALA A 23 8.30 6.77 18.68
C ALA A 23 6.88 6.25 18.53
N LYS A 24 6.05 6.41 19.58
CA LYS A 24 4.62 6.13 19.50
C LYS A 24 4.14 6.87 18.27
N THR A 25 3.82 6.13 17.22
CA THR A 25 3.17 6.70 16.05
C THR A 25 1.95 7.42 16.60
N PRO A 26 1.79 8.74 16.37
CA PRO A 26 0.52 9.36 16.68
C PRO A 26 -0.51 8.52 15.93
N LYS A 27 -1.49 8.00 16.67
CA LYS A 27 -2.67 7.34 16.09
C LYS A 27 -3.15 8.33 15.05
N LYS A 28 -2.89 8.06 13.77
CA LYS A 28 -3.44 8.88 12.69
C LYS A 28 -4.94 8.73 12.87
N GLU A 29 -5.56 9.75 13.44
CA GLU A 29 -7.01 9.91 13.38
C GLU A 29 -7.36 9.71 11.91
N LYS A 30 -8.24 8.75 11.65
CA LYS A 30 -8.68 8.49 10.28
C LYS A 30 -9.16 9.85 9.76
N PRO A 31 -8.62 10.36 8.64
CA PRO A 31 -9.12 11.62 8.10
C PRO A 31 -10.63 11.47 7.95
N GLU A 32 -11.39 12.42 8.49
CA GLU A 32 -12.84 12.42 8.30
C GLU A 32 -13.08 12.41 6.79
N LEU A 33 -13.84 11.41 6.33
CA LEU A 33 -14.15 11.26 4.91
C LEU A 33 -14.86 12.52 4.41
N THR A 34 -14.42 13.06 3.29
CA THR A 34 -15.15 14.14 2.61
C THR A 34 -16.52 13.63 2.15
N GLU A 35 -17.48 14.52 1.98
CA GLU A 35 -18.82 14.15 1.47
C GLU A 35 -18.75 13.48 0.09
N GLU A 36 -17.80 13.89 -0.75
CA GLU A 36 -17.50 13.27 -2.04
C GLU A 36 -17.01 11.82 -1.88
N GLN A 37 -16.10 11.57 -0.92
CA GLN A 37 -15.61 10.22 -0.64
C GLN A 37 -16.70 9.31 -0.09
N LYS A 38 -17.60 9.83 0.74
CA LYS A 38 -18.76 9.06 1.23
C LYS A 38 -19.70 8.69 0.09
N THR A 39 -19.99 9.65 -0.79
CA THR A 39 -20.82 9.42 -1.98
C THR A 39 -20.20 8.35 -2.88
N ARG A 40 -18.87 8.43 -3.10
CA ARG A 40 -18.16 7.45 -3.90
C ARG A 40 -18.17 6.05 -3.29
N LEU A 41 -18.07 5.93 -1.96
CA LEU A 41 -18.18 4.63 -1.28
C LEU A 41 -19.55 3.99 -1.47
N VAL A 42 -20.63 4.79 -1.43
CA VAL A 42 -22.00 4.30 -1.68
C VAL A 42 -22.15 3.82 -3.14
N GLU A 43 -21.59 4.53 -4.11
CA GLU A 43 -21.57 4.06 -5.50
C GLU A 43 -20.84 2.73 -5.67
N ILE A 44 -19.67 2.60 -5.03
CA ILE A 44 -18.88 1.36 -5.02
C ILE A 44 -19.68 0.22 -4.40
N GLU A 45 -20.36 0.47 -3.27
CA GLU A 45 -21.20 -0.51 -2.59
C GLU A 45 -22.33 -1.01 -3.51
N ASN A 46 -23.08 -0.09 -4.12
CA ASN A 46 -24.15 -0.43 -5.06
C ASN A 46 -23.65 -1.28 -6.23
N ARG A 47 -22.49 -0.94 -6.80
CA ARG A 47 -21.92 -1.69 -7.93
C ARG A 47 -21.46 -3.09 -7.51
N VAL A 48 -20.89 -3.23 -6.32
CA VAL A 48 -20.51 -4.55 -5.78
C VAL A 48 -21.75 -5.42 -5.54
N GLU A 49 -22.84 -4.84 -5.03
CA GLU A 49 -24.12 -5.56 -4.88
C GLU A 49 -24.70 -5.99 -6.22
N GLU A 50 -24.66 -5.13 -7.23
CA GLU A 50 -25.08 -5.48 -8.59
C GLU A 50 -24.27 -6.65 -9.14
N ILE A 51 -22.94 -6.57 -9.10
CA ILE A 51 -22.06 -7.66 -9.56
C ILE A 51 -22.35 -8.95 -8.76
N LYS A 52 -22.58 -8.86 -7.45
CA LYS A 52 -22.88 -10.03 -6.61
C LYS A 52 -24.23 -10.66 -6.97
N ALA A 53 -25.20 -9.87 -7.37
CA ALA A 53 -26.53 -10.33 -7.76
C ALA A 53 -26.57 -10.86 -9.21
N SER A 54 -25.57 -10.54 -10.04
CA SER A 54 -25.45 -11.06 -11.40
C SER A 54 -25.34 -12.57 -11.44
N ASP A 55 -25.97 -13.18 -12.44
CA ASP A 55 -25.82 -14.60 -12.72
C ASP A 55 -24.57 -14.84 -13.58
N PHE A 56 -23.67 -15.68 -13.07
CA PHE A 56 -22.38 -15.99 -13.70
C PHE A 56 -22.37 -17.36 -14.40
N SER A 57 -23.48 -18.10 -14.38
CA SER A 57 -23.55 -19.46 -14.95
C SER A 57 -23.23 -19.46 -16.44
N ASP A 58 -23.79 -18.48 -17.16
CA ASP A 58 -23.79 -18.43 -18.62
C ASP A 58 -22.68 -17.54 -19.19
N MET A 59 -21.90 -16.89 -18.31
CA MET A 59 -20.79 -16.04 -18.72
C MET A 59 -19.59 -16.86 -19.20
N SER A 60 -18.88 -16.33 -20.20
CA SER A 60 -17.59 -16.84 -20.66
C SER A 60 -16.50 -16.74 -19.57
N LYS A 61 -15.33 -17.31 -19.82
CA LYS A 61 -14.21 -17.21 -18.86
C LYS A 61 -13.67 -15.78 -18.81
N GLU A 62 -13.72 -15.11 -19.95
CA GLU A 62 -13.27 -13.74 -20.20
C GLU A 62 -14.16 -12.75 -19.47
N GLU A 63 -15.48 -12.83 -19.64
CA GLU A 63 -16.42 -11.94 -18.95
C GLU A 63 -16.36 -12.13 -17.42
N ARG A 64 -16.24 -13.37 -16.94
CA ARG A 64 -16.01 -13.62 -15.50
C ARG A 64 -14.69 -13.05 -15.01
N LYS A 65 -13.66 -12.99 -15.87
CA LYS A 65 -12.38 -12.37 -15.52
C LYS A 65 -12.55 -10.86 -15.41
N GLU A 66 -13.25 -10.22 -16.34
CA GLU A 66 -13.54 -8.79 -16.31
C GLU A 66 -14.29 -8.39 -15.03
N MET A 67 -15.34 -9.14 -14.65
CA MET A 67 -16.07 -8.88 -13.39
C MET A 67 -15.17 -9.00 -12.15
N ARG A 68 -14.20 -9.93 -12.14
CA ARG A 68 -13.23 -10.07 -11.04
C ARG A 68 -12.22 -8.94 -11.02
N ASP A 69 -11.81 -8.46 -12.18
CA ASP A 69 -10.86 -7.35 -12.31
C ASP A 69 -11.53 -6.03 -11.90
N GLU A 70 -12.80 -5.82 -12.26
CA GLU A 70 -13.61 -4.71 -11.77
C GLU A 70 -13.74 -4.73 -10.23
N LEU A 71 -14.11 -5.87 -9.63
CA LEU A 71 -14.17 -6.00 -8.17
C LEU A 71 -12.82 -5.72 -7.49
N ARG A 72 -11.69 -6.07 -8.13
CA ARG A 72 -10.35 -5.76 -7.61
C ARG A 72 -10.04 -4.28 -7.67
N GLU A 73 -10.50 -3.59 -8.69
CA GLU A 73 -10.32 -2.15 -8.86
C GLU A 73 -11.15 -1.37 -7.83
N LEU A 74 -12.43 -1.68 -7.69
CA LEU A 74 -13.31 -1.13 -6.65
C LEU A 74 -12.73 -1.33 -5.23
N LYS A 75 -12.12 -2.50 -4.99
CA LYS A 75 -11.43 -2.80 -3.72
C LYS A 75 -10.17 -1.97 -3.50
N LYS A 76 -9.39 -1.67 -4.55
CA LYS A 76 -8.23 -0.77 -4.45
C LYS A 76 -8.69 0.64 -4.12
N GLU A 77 -9.69 1.13 -4.84
CA GLU A 77 -10.27 2.45 -4.63
C GLU A 77 -10.79 2.63 -3.18
N THR A 78 -11.49 1.63 -2.65
CA THR A 78 -11.99 1.67 -1.25
C THR A 78 -10.83 1.72 -0.22
N LYS A 79 -9.73 0.99 -0.48
CA LYS A 79 -8.54 1.01 0.40
C LYS A 79 -7.82 2.35 0.38
N GLU A 80 -7.81 2.99 -0.79
CA GLU A 80 -7.26 4.32 -1.00
C GLU A 80 -8.06 5.38 -0.24
N ILE A 81 -9.40 5.31 -0.31
CA ILE A 81 -10.31 6.18 0.45
C ILE A 81 -10.18 5.95 1.97
N GLY A 82 -10.07 4.70 2.40
CA GLY A 82 -10.05 4.30 3.82
C GLY A 82 -8.73 4.52 4.57
N GLY A 83 -7.76 5.24 3.98
CA GLY A 83 -6.47 5.52 4.62
C GLY A 83 -5.50 4.33 4.62
N GLY A 84 -5.66 3.39 3.68
CA GLY A 84 -4.65 2.38 3.39
C GLY A 84 -3.31 3.03 3.05
N VAL A 85 -2.22 2.39 3.47
CA VAL A 85 -0.87 2.80 3.05
C VAL A 85 -0.81 2.66 1.54
N TYR A 86 -0.81 3.79 0.82
CA TYR A 86 -0.31 3.84 -0.55
C TYR A 86 1.15 3.38 -0.50
N LEU A 87 1.42 2.12 -0.86
CA LEU A 87 2.67 1.84 -1.56
C LEU A 87 2.50 2.54 -2.91
N SER A 88 2.81 3.84 -2.91
CA SER A 88 2.96 4.63 -4.13
C SER A 88 3.73 3.78 -5.13
N VAL A 89 3.33 3.81 -6.40
CA VAL A 89 4.14 3.21 -7.48
C VAL A 89 5.59 3.69 -7.35
N GLY A 90 5.82 4.94 -6.92
CA GLY A 90 7.13 5.48 -6.58
C GLY A 90 7.83 4.79 -5.40
N ALA A 91 7.11 4.39 -4.35
CA ALA A 91 7.68 3.64 -3.22
C ALA A 91 8.08 2.21 -3.63
N ILE A 92 7.28 1.54 -4.48
CA ILE A 92 7.63 0.25 -5.08
C ILE A 92 8.86 0.40 -5.99
N ILE A 93 8.92 1.45 -6.83
CA ILE A 93 10.08 1.76 -7.67
C ILE A 93 11.34 2.02 -6.81
N ILE A 94 11.25 2.79 -5.73
CA ILE A 94 12.38 3.05 -4.83
C ILE A 94 12.90 1.76 -4.20
N ILE A 95 12.01 0.88 -3.74
CA ILE A 95 12.40 -0.43 -3.17
C ILE A 95 13.12 -1.27 -4.23
N LEU A 96 12.62 -1.30 -5.47
CA LEU A 96 13.26 -2.02 -6.58
C LEU A 96 14.63 -1.44 -6.93
N LEU A 97 14.78 -0.11 -6.97
CA LEU A 97 16.06 0.55 -7.25
C LEU A 97 17.11 0.25 -6.17
N ILE A 98 16.70 0.23 -4.89
CA ILE A 98 17.58 -0.12 -3.77
C ILE A 98 18.08 -1.56 -3.91
N LEU A 99 17.21 -2.50 -4.29
CA LEU A 99 17.60 -3.90 -4.50
C LEU A 99 18.62 -4.04 -5.64
N ILE A 100 18.42 -3.33 -6.76
CA ILE A 100 19.34 -3.35 -7.92
C ILE A 100 20.73 -2.76 -7.57
N LEU A 101 20.79 -1.71 -6.74
CA LEU A 101 22.07 -1.09 -6.37
C LEU A 101 22.88 -1.91 -5.36
N ILE A 102 22.19 -2.74 -4.57
CA ILE A 102 22.79 -3.58 -3.54
C ILE A 102 23.25 -4.94 -4.10
N THR A 103 22.53 -5.48 -5.09
CA THR A 103 22.96 -6.67 -5.86
C THR A 103 24.07 -6.33 -6.84
#